data_AF-A0A8H9H3B9-F1
#
_entry.id   AF-A0A8H9H3B9-F1
#
_cell.length_a   1.000
_cell.length_b   1.000
_cell.length_c   1.000
_cell.angle_alpha   90.00
_cell.angle_beta   90.00
_cell.angle_gamma   90.00
#
_symmetry.space_group_name_H-M   'P 1'
#
loop_
_entity.id
_entity.type
_entity.pdbx_description
1 polymer ?
#
loop_
_entity_poly.entity_id
_entity_poly.type
_entity_poly.pdbx_seq_one_letter_code
_entity_poly.pdbx_strand_id
1 'polypeptide(L)' 'MYRFLWRRLPGGTVLRLAVVLLLSGAAMAALWYVVFPWLAPRVPIG' A
#
# COMPACT_ATOMS: atom_id res chain seq x y z
N MET A 1 -20.15 9.67 12.78
CA MET A 1 -20.71 8.32 13.02
C MET A 1 -19.67 7.27 13.45
N TYR A 2 -18.74 6.80 12.63
CA TYR A 2 -17.88 5.65 13.02
C TYR A 2 -16.77 5.88 14.08
N ARG A 3 -16.56 7.12 14.55
CA ARG A 3 -15.48 7.48 15.51
C ARG A 3 -15.54 6.72 16.84
N PHE A 4 -16.70 6.24 17.28
CA PHE A 4 -16.82 5.45 18.51
C PHE A 4 -16.45 3.97 18.30
N LEU A 5 -16.86 3.39 17.15
CA LEU A 5 -16.51 2.02 16.76
C LEU A 5 -14.99 1.85 16.59
N TRP A 6 -14.33 2.85 16.00
CA TRP A 6 -12.88 2.85 15.80
C TRP A 6 -12.05 3.10 17.09
N ARG A 7 -12.69 3.20 18.27
CA ARG A 7 -12.03 3.12 19.59
C ARG A 7 -12.15 1.74 20.27
N ARG A 8 -12.97 0.83 19.73
CA ARG A 8 -13.15 -0.55 20.24
C ARG A 8 -12.41 -1.63 19.43
N LEU A 9 -11.83 -1.28 18.28
CA LEU A 9 -11.00 -2.19 17.50
C LEU A 9 -9.60 -2.32 18.16
N PRO A 10 -9.14 -3.53 18.53
CA PRO A 10 -7.82 -3.72 19.11
C PRO A 10 -6.73 -3.30 18.10
N GLY A 11 -5.89 -2.35 18.48
CA GLY A 11 -4.86 -1.72 17.65
C GLY A 11 -5.08 -0.23 17.33
N GLY A 12 -6.32 0.28 17.43
CA GLY A 12 -6.64 1.70 17.33
C GLY A 12 -6.14 2.42 16.08
N THR A 13 -5.86 3.72 16.19
CA THR A 13 -5.36 4.55 15.08
C THR A 13 -3.95 4.14 14.63
N VAL A 14 -3.11 3.68 15.54
CA VAL A 14 -1.71 3.34 15.24
C VAL A 14 -1.63 2.11 14.34
N LEU A 15 -2.38 1.04 14.64
CA LEU A 15 -2.43 -0.13 13.76
C LEU A 15 -3.07 0.21 12.41
N ARG A 16 -4.09 1.08 12.37
CA ARG A 16 -4.65 1.59 11.11
C ARG A 16 -3.59 2.29 10.25
N LEU A 17 -2.80 3.20 10.84
CA LEU A 17 -1.74 3.91 10.13
C LEU A 17 -0.63 2.96 9.67
N ALA A 18 -0.21 2.02 10.52
CA ALA A 18 0.78 1.01 10.17
C ALA A 18 0.33 0.12 9.01
N VAL A 19 -0.93 -0.34 9.00
CA VAL A 19 -1.50 -1.14 7.90
C VAL A 19 -1.64 -0.33 6.61
N VAL A 20 -2.07 0.94 6.69
CA VAL A 20 -2.15 1.82 5.50
C VAL A 20 -0.76 2.09 4.93
N LEU A 21 0.24 2.38 5.77
CA LEU A 21 1.63 2.58 5.34
C LEU A 21 2.23 1.30 4.76
N LEU A 22 1.99 0.14 5.38
CA LEU A 22 2.47 -1.16 4.91
C LEU A 22 1.88 -1.51 3.54
N LEU A 23 0.55 -1.37 3.36
CA LEU A 23 -0.11 -1.63 2.07
C LEU A 23 0.33 -0.64 0.99
N SER A 24 0.47 0.64 1.33
CA SER A 24 0.93 1.67 0.37
C SER A 24 2.38 1.45 -0.04
N GLY A 25 3.26 1.15 0.93
CA GLY A 25 4.67 0.83 0.68
C GLY A 25 4.85 -0.47 -0.11
N ALA A 26 4.06 -1.51 0.21
CA ALA A 26 4.06 -2.77 -0.55
C ALA A 26 3.57 -2.57 -2.00
N ALA A 27 2.53 -1.76 -2.22
CA ALA A 27 2.08 -1.41 -3.56
C ALA A 27 3.13 -0.60 -4.34
N MET A 28 3.78 0.37 -3.70
CA MET A 28 4.87 1.17 -4.27
C MET A 28 6.07 0.29 -4.64
N ALA A 29 6.45 -0.65 -3.77
CA ALA A 29 7.52 -1.61 -4.02
C ALA A 29 7.16 -2.62 -5.12
N ALA A 30 5.92 -3.12 -5.16
CA ALA A 30 5.45 -3.99 -6.25
C ALA A 30 5.46 -3.25 -7.60
N LEU A 31 5.06 -1.97 -7.63
CA LEU A 31 5.19 -1.13 -8.83
C LEU A 31 6.65 -1.00 -9.27
N TRP A 32 7.56 -0.72 -8.33
CA TRP A 32 8.97 -0.44 -8.64
C TRP A 32 9.81 -1.67 -9.00
N TYR A 33 9.58 -2.81 -8.34
CA TYR A 33 10.38 -4.02 -8.47
C TYR A 33 9.73 -5.15 -9.27
N VAL A 34 8.43 -5.07 -9.56
CA VAL A 34 7.72 -6.08 -10.38
C VAL A 34 7.13 -5.45 -11.64
N VAL A 35 6.31 -4.39 -11.50
CA VAL A 35 5.55 -3.83 -12.63
C VAL A 35 6.46 -3.11 -13.63
N PHE A 36 7.32 -2.18 -13.20
CA PHE A 36 8.23 -1.50 -14.13
C PHE A 36 9.26 -2.44 -14.79
N PRO A 37 9.94 -3.37 -14.09
CA PRO A 37 10.83 -4.34 -14.73
C PRO A 37 10.12 -5.28 -15.73
N TRP A 38 8.85 -5.62 -15.48
CA TRP A 38 8.04 -6.43 -16.40
C TRP A 38 7.48 -5.64 -17.60
N LEU A 39 7.35 -4.31 -17.46
CA LEU A 39 7.01 -3.38 -18.54
C LEU A 39 8.21 -2.96 -19.40
N ALA A 40 9.42 -2.88 -18.83
CA ALA A 40 10.62 -2.48 -19.55
C ALA A 40 10.86 -3.24 -20.88
N PRO A 41 10.71 -4.58 -20.98
CA PRO A 41 10.83 -5.30 -22.26
C PRO A 41 9.57 -5.22 -23.15
N ARG A 42 8.54 -4.48 -22.77
CA ARG A 42 7.26 -4.33 -23.48
C ARG A 42 7.04 -2.93 -24.05
N VAL A 43 7.74 -1.92 -23.53
CA VAL A 43 7.72 -0.56 -24.08
C VAL A 43 8.65 -0.52 -25.29
N PRO A 44 8.16 -0.18 -26.49
CA PRO A 44 9.03 0.09 -27.62
C PRO A 44 9.87 1.34 -27.33
N ILE A 45 11.19 1.17 -27.27
CA ILE A 45 12.13 2.28 -27.39
C ILE A 45 12.18 2.68 -28.87
N GLY A 46 11.49 3.77 -29.20
CA GLY A 46 11.48 4.42 -30.52
C GLY A 46 12.26 5.72 -30.52
#